data_AF-A0A9W6DFP0-F1
#
_entry.id   AF-A0A9W6DFP0-F1
#
_cell.length_a   1.000
_cell.length_b   1.000
_cell.length_c   1.000
_cell.angle_alpha   90.00
_cell.angle_beta   90.00
_cell.angle_gamma   90.00
#
_symmetry.space_group_name_H-M   'P 1'
#
loop_
_entity.id
_entity.type
_entity.pdbx_description
1 polymer ?
#
loop_
_entity_poly.entity_id
_entity_poly.type
_entity_poly.pdbx_seq_one_letter_code
_entity_poly.pdbx_strand_id
1 'polypeptide(L)'
;MKNDVLISKAYYKLLIPTMLTNLVSSVGSFADTIILGNMIGENALVAMTFNAPLFTIINTIAAIFAVGGTTLMGHYLGSGKKESSCKVFSLVISYVVFIGLLMTCLGLFFIDDIMYALGSRGEVFNYTKAYGIIIIAGILVFLINVIFAFFIRMDGKPKLAMAGMLTSIALNIILDLLFVGPLGMGVAGASLALVLSQVVSIIIMSTHFFTASNTLKFKFYLSVKDLIKIFKTGIGTSTTFIYQSIALFVLNNVIFRLSGTIGMATYTVIYNVSLLSLTLFEGISQTIQPLVSFSYGEQNSTDILIIIKKGLKTGIIFSFIVIAFLEIFPQALIVLFGIKDSSIITSSIYAIRIYAIGIVLMTINVIMSYYYQSTGKEKFAAIIVLSRNLVSLFIGVLLFGLLFELNGIWFGFVFAEILTFIMWIAIANYYRNKKACKSIFLIDATSELNLSVEMNNTNYNKDTKNIIKKYILGENLSTNLTNYIFSIIDVSIRQLSRNNTLKIFINNKSDDLTVVISNDGKVLNIDDKVSVPSTIRIDKYENSVFYGLNRTVINIKDDIA
;
A
#
# COMPACT_ATOMS: atom_id res chain seq x y z
N MET A 1 20.66 10.47 -25.09
CA MET A 1 20.33 9.03 -25.13
C MET A 1 19.43 8.74 -23.94
N LYS A 2 18.13 8.49 -24.18
CA LYS A 2 17.19 8.07 -23.14
C LYS A 2 17.34 6.57 -22.97
N ASN A 3 18.21 6.19 -22.05
CA ASN A 3 18.32 4.81 -21.62
C ASN A 3 17.76 4.78 -20.19
N ASP A 4 16.88 3.81 -19.93
CA ASP A 4 16.06 3.74 -18.72
C ASP A 4 16.66 2.74 -17.71
N VAL A 5 17.94 2.35 -17.87
CA VAL A 5 18.51 1.11 -17.33
C VAL A 5 18.55 1.12 -15.80
N LEU A 6 19.04 2.20 -15.18
CA LEU A 6 19.16 2.29 -13.71
C LEU A 6 17.79 2.22 -13.02
N ILE A 7 16.82 3.00 -13.49
CA ILE A 7 15.46 3.02 -12.94
C ILE A 7 14.76 1.67 -13.21
N SER A 8 14.97 1.07 -14.39
CA SER A 8 14.50 -0.28 -14.69
C SER A 8 15.03 -1.31 -13.71
N LYS A 9 16.34 -1.26 -13.43
CA LYS A 9 17.02 -2.22 -12.54
C LYS A 9 16.53 -2.07 -11.11
N ALA A 10 16.38 -0.83 -10.63
CA ALA A 10 15.79 -0.55 -9.32
C ALA A 10 14.36 -1.08 -9.22
N TYR A 11 13.52 -0.82 -10.23
CA TYR A 11 12.15 -1.31 -10.29
C TYR A 11 12.08 -2.84 -10.16
N TYR A 12 12.77 -3.59 -11.00
CA TYR A 12 12.71 -5.06 -10.97
C TYR A 12 13.36 -5.67 -9.72
N LYS A 13 14.39 -5.02 -9.16
CA LYS A 13 15.01 -5.43 -7.89
C LYS A 13 14.04 -5.34 -6.72
N LEU A 14 13.14 -4.35 -6.73
CA LEU A 14 12.13 -4.15 -5.68
C LEU A 14 10.83 -4.93 -5.93
N LEU A 15 10.51 -5.20 -7.19
CA LEU A 15 9.25 -5.82 -7.59
C LEU A 15 9.02 -7.16 -6.90
N ILE A 16 9.97 -8.08 -7.02
CA ILE A 16 9.82 -9.46 -6.52
C ILE A 16 9.69 -9.48 -4.98
N PRO A 17 10.58 -8.84 -4.19
CA PRO A 17 10.44 -8.83 -2.73
C PRO A 17 9.12 -8.21 -2.26
N THR A 18 8.68 -7.12 -2.89
CA THR A 18 7.46 -6.40 -2.50
C THR A 18 6.21 -7.21 -2.83
N MET A 19 6.16 -7.85 -4.01
CA MET A 19 5.07 -8.75 -4.37
C MET A 19 5.00 -9.96 -3.44
N LEU A 20 6.14 -10.60 -3.14
CA LEU A 20 6.18 -11.75 -2.21
C LEU A 20 5.71 -11.34 -0.80
N THR A 21 6.12 -10.17 -0.31
CA THR A 21 5.72 -9.67 1.01
C THR A 21 4.20 -9.48 1.10
N ASN A 22 3.58 -8.91 0.06
CA ASN A 22 2.12 -8.73 0.01
C ASN A 22 1.39 -10.07 -0.14
N LEU A 23 1.91 -10.98 -0.97
CA LEU A 23 1.35 -12.32 -1.14
C LEU A 23 1.32 -13.13 0.16
N VAL A 24 2.41 -13.10 0.95
CA VAL A 24 2.46 -13.81 2.24
C VAL A 24 1.33 -13.37 3.18
N SER A 25 0.96 -12.09 3.15
CA SER A 25 -0.15 -11.58 3.96
C SER A 25 -1.49 -12.16 3.52
N SER A 26 -1.73 -12.24 2.21
CA SER A 26 -2.97 -12.81 1.65
C SER A 26 -3.08 -14.32 1.78
N VAL A 27 -1.95 -15.03 1.73
CA VAL A 27 -1.91 -16.48 1.95
C VAL A 27 -2.47 -16.83 3.34
N GLY A 28 -2.24 -16.01 4.36
CA GLY A 28 -2.85 -16.18 5.68
C GLY A 28 -4.38 -16.17 5.63
N SER A 29 -4.97 -15.11 5.08
CA SER A 29 -6.43 -14.98 4.97
C SER A 29 -7.06 -16.04 4.06
N PHE A 30 -6.35 -16.42 3.01
CA PHE A 30 -6.77 -17.47 2.08
C PHE A 30 -6.73 -18.85 2.75
N ALA A 31 -5.68 -19.13 3.54
CA ALA A 31 -5.54 -20.38 4.30
C ALA A 31 -6.63 -20.52 5.37
N ASP A 32 -6.90 -19.47 6.15
CA ASP A 32 -8.00 -19.44 7.14
C ASP A 32 -9.33 -19.84 6.49
N THR A 33 -9.70 -19.13 5.41
CA THR A 33 -10.94 -19.42 4.67
C THR A 33 -10.98 -20.87 4.14
N ILE A 34 -9.88 -21.38 3.59
CA ILE A 34 -9.78 -22.77 3.10
C ILE A 34 -9.97 -23.77 4.25
N ILE A 35 -9.32 -23.55 5.39
CA ILE A 35 -9.38 -24.45 6.54
C ILE A 35 -10.82 -24.54 7.05
N LEU A 36 -11.48 -23.39 7.26
CA LEU A 36 -12.86 -23.37 7.75
C LEU A 36 -13.82 -23.99 6.75
N GLY A 37 -13.67 -23.70 5.46
CA GLY A 37 -14.50 -24.26 4.41
C GLY A 37 -14.39 -25.78 4.31
N ASN A 38 -13.18 -26.34 4.42
CA ASN A 38 -12.98 -27.79 4.37
C ASN A 38 -13.38 -28.52 5.65
N MET A 39 -13.08 -27.94 6.82
CA MET A 39 -13.24 -28.64 8.10
C MET A 39 -14.63 -28.44 8.73
N ILE A 40 -15.32 -27.35 8.39
CA ILE A 40 -16.62 -26.99 8.98
C ILE A 40 -17.71 -26.93 7.92
N GLY A 41 -17.43 -26.29 6.78
CA GLY A 41 -18.35 -26.16 5.65
C GLY A 41 -18.80 -24.73 5.37
N GLU A 42 -19.74 -24.59 4.43
CA GLU A 42 -20.13 -23.33 3.79
C GLU A 42 -20.73 -22.30 4.77
N ASN A 43 -21.48 -22.76 5.78
CA ASN A 43 -22.03 -21.88 6.81
C ASN A 43 -20.94 -21.15 7.61
N ALA A 44 -19.76 -21.77 7.78
CA ALA A 44 -18.62 -21.11 8.43
C ALA A 44 -18.02 -20.00 7.55
N LEU A 45 -17.93 -20.24 6.24
CA LEU A 45 -17.47 -19.24 5.27
C LEU A 45 -18.37 -18.00 5.28
N VAL A 46 -19.69 -18.22 5.19
CA VAL A 46 -20.68 -17.14 5.23
C VAL A 46 -20.62 -16.39 6.56
N ALA A 47 -20.45 -17.10 7.68
CA ALA A 47 -20.33 -16.48 9.00
C ALA A 47 -19.09 -15.57 9.13
N MET A 48 -17.96 -15.97 8.57
CA MET A 48 -16.75 -15.14 8.51
C MET A 48 -16.96 -13.90 7.64
N THR A 49 -17.59 -14.05 6.48
CA THR A 49 -17.91 -12.93 5.58
C THR A 49 -18.84 -11.91 6.24
N PHE A 50 -19.85 -12.35 6.99
CA PHE A 50 -20.71 -11.46 7.77
C PHE A 50 -19.95 -10.68 8.86
N ASN A 51 -18.89 -11.25 9.44
CA ASN A 51 -18.06 -10.58 10.44
C ASN A 51 -16.98 -9.65 9.83
N ALA A 52 -16.74 -9.67 8.51
CA ALA A 52 -15.73 -8.84 7.87
C ALA A 52 -15.89 -7.30 8.11
N PRO A 53 -17.12 -6.73 8.14
CA PRO A 53 -17.33 -5.34 8.52
C PRO A 53 -16.86 -5.01 9.95
N LEU A 54 -16.98 -5.96 10.89
CA LEU A 54 -16.51 -5.80 12.27
C LEU A 54 -14.99 -5.64 12.32
N PHE A 55 -14.25 -6.50 11.61
CA PHE A 55 -12.78 -6.39 11.52
C PHE A 55 -12.32 -5.07 10.92
N THR A 56 -13.01 -4.57 9.88
CA THR A 56 -12.64 -3.31 9.23
C THR A 56 -12.91 -2.11 10.15
N ILE A 57 -13.91 -2.14 11.02
CA ILE A 57 -14.12 -1.13 12.08
C ILE A 57 -12.98 -1.17 13.10
N ILE A 58 -12.58 -2.35 13.56
CA ILE A 58 -11.44 -2.50 14.48
C ILE A 58 -10.16 -1.93 13.85
N ASN A 59 -9.89 -2.28 12.59
CA ASN A 59 -8.74 -1.77 11.83
C ASN A 59 -8.82 -0.25 11.60
N THR A 60 -10.01 0.31 11.40
CA THR A 60 -10.21 1.77 11.32
C THR A 60 -9.68 2.45 12.58
N ILE A 61 -10.10 1.99 13.75
CA ILE A 61 -9.70 2.58 15.03
C ILE A 61 -8.20 2.38 15.26
N ALA A 62 -7.70 1.18 14.99
CA ALA A 62 -6.28 0.88 15.05
C ALA A 62 -5.46 1.85 14.18
N ALA A 63 -5.88 2.08 12.94
CA ALA A 63 -5.21 2.97 11.99
C ALA A 63 -5.23 4.44 12.45
N ILE A 64 -6.34 4.93 13.03
CA ILE A 64 -6.45 6.31 13.54
C ILE A 64 -5.34 6.55 14.58
N PHE A 65 -5.24 5.66 15.56
CA PHE A 65 -4.29 5.80 16.66
C PHE A 65 -2.86 5.48 16.25
N ALA A 66 -2.65 4.46 15.41
CA ALA A 66 -1.33 4.04 14.97
C ALA A 66 -0.69 5.09 14.05
N VAL A 67 -1.41 5.57 13.02
CA VAL A 67 -0.89 6.59 12.11
C VAL A 67 -0.83 7.95 12.80
N GLY A 68 -1.95 8.41 13.38
CA GLY A 68 -1.98 9.71 14.05
C GLY A 68 -0.98 9.82 15.20
N GLY A 69 -0.82 8.75 15.98
CA GLY A 69 0.13 8.64 17.06
C GLY A 69 1.59 8.68 16.59
N THR A 70 1.94 7.86 15.60
CA THR A 70 3.33 7.84 15.09
C THR A 70 3.70 9.11 14.34
N THR A 71 2.77 9.75 13.62
CA THR A 71 3.01 11.06 13.01
C THR A 71 3.26 12.14 14.05
N LEU A 72 2.44 12.22 15.10
CA LEU A 72 2.65 13.20 16.17
C LEU A 72 3.95 12.94 16.94
N MET A 73 4.27 11.66 17.20
CA MET A 73 5.55 11.25 17.80
C MET A 73 6.72 11.69 16.92
N GLY A 74 6.66 11.45 15.61
CA GLY A 74 7.68 11.87 14.65
C GLY A 74 7.88 13.37 14.58
N HIS A 75 6.79 14.15 14.66
CA HIS A 75 6.87 15.60 14.72
C HIS A 75 7.64 16.08 15.98
N TYR A 76 7.36 15.49 17.15
CA TYR A 76 8.09 15.82 18.37
C TYR A 76 9.55 15.40 18.32
N LEU A 77 9.85 14.21 17.78
CA LEU A 77 11.23 13.75 17.58
C LEU A 77 12.01 14.68 16.65
N GLY A 78 11.45 15.03 15.49
CA GLY A 78 12.06 15.96 14.54
C GLY A 78 12.27 17.37 15.10
N SER A 79 11.44 17.77 16.07
CA SER A 79 11.58 19.05 16.79
C SER A 79 12.51 18.98 18.01
N GLY A 80 13.23 17.87 18.23
CA GLY A 80 14.11 17.67 19.37
C GLY A 80 13.41 17.43 20.72
N LYS A 81 12.07 17.34 20.75
CA LYS A 81 11.26 17.22 21.98
C LYS A 81 11.05 15.75 22.39
N LYS A 82 12.14 15.07 22.77
CA LYS A 82 12.15 13.64 23.12
C LYS A 82 11.21 13.26 24.28
N GLU A 83 11.01 14.14 25.25
CA GLU A 83 10.09 13.84 26.36
C GLU A 83 8.63 13.85 25.88
N SER A 84 8.27 14.80 25.02
CA SER A 84 6.93 14.87 24.41
C SER A 84 6.64 13.68 23.51
N SER A 85 7.64 13.16 22.79
CA SER A 85 7.45 11.96 21.96
C SER A 85 7.12 10.71 22.79
N CYS A 86 7.76 10.53 23.95
CA CYS A 86 7.43 9.43 24.88
C CYS A 86 6.00 9.55 25.45
N LYS A 87 5.57 10.78 25.74
CA LYS A 87 4.21 11.07 26.22
C LYS A 87 3.14 10.68 25.19
N VAL A 88 3.40 10.83 23.90
CA VAL A 88 2.47 10.42 22.83
C VAL A 88 2.21 8.92 22.84
N PHE A 89 3.24 8.08 22.97
CA PHE A 89 3.05 6.63 23.06
C PHE A 89 2.16 6.24 24.24
N SER A 90 2.44 6.81 25.41
CA SER A 90 1.67 6.54 26.63
C SER A 90 0.22 6.98 26.51
N LEU A 91 -0.01 8.13 25.87
CA LEU A 91 -1.34 8.65 25.58
C LEU A 91 -2.11 7.72 24.65
N VAL A 92 -1.50 7.30 23.54
CA VAL A 92 -2.13 6.40 22.57
C VAL A 92 -2.50 5.08 23.21
N ILE A 93 -1.58 4.44 23.96
CA ILE A 93 -1.87 3.19 24.66
C ILE A 93 -3.02 3.36 25.65
N SER A 94 -3.02 4.45 26.44
CA SER A 94 -4.08 4.68 27.43
C SER A 94 -5.46 4.82 26.78
N TYR A 95 -5.58 5.62 25.72
CA TYR A 95 -6.85 5.80 25.01
C TYR A 95 -7.30 4.54 24.27
N VAL A 96 -6.37 3.78 23.72
CA VAL A 96 -6.69 2.56 22.96
C VAL A 96 -7.10 1.44 23.90
N VAL A 97 -6.48 1.32 25.08
CA VAL A 97 -6.96 0.41 26.12
C VAL A 97 -8.38 0.78 26.54
N PHE A 98 -8.64 2.07 26.80
CA PHE A 98 -9.97 2.54 27.17
C PHE A 98 -11.02 2.26 26.08
N ILE A 99 -10.74 2.64 24.83
CA ILE A 99 -11.66 2.44 23.70
C ILE A 99 -11.83 0.94 23.40
N GLY A 100 -10.76 0.16 23.44
CA GLY A 100 -10.81 -1.28 23.22
C GLY A 100 -11.69 -1.97 24.25
N LEU A 101 -11.51 -1.68 25.54
CA LEU A 101 -12.36 -2.22 26.60
C LEU A 101 -13.82 -1.77 26.45
N LEU A 102 -14.05 -0.48 26.15
CA LEU A 102 -15.40 0.04 25.92
C LEU A 102 -16.09 -0.68 24.76
N MET A 103 -15.39 -0.86 23.63
CA MET A 103 -15.91 -1.57 22.46
C MET A 103 -16.15 -3.05 22.75
N THR A 104 -15.27 -3.70 23.51
CA THR A 104 -15.48 -5.10 23.92
C THR A 104 -16.72 -5.22 24.81
N CYS A 105 -16.86 -4.37 25.83
CA CYS A 105 -18.02 -4.39 26.72
C CYS A 105 -19.33 -4.13 25.98
N LEU A 106 -19.40 -3.06 25.18
CA LEU A 106 -20.59 -2.74 24.40
C LEU A 106 -20.86 -3.79 23.32
N GLY A 107 -19.83 -4.28 22.64
CA GLY A 107 -19.96 -5.27 21.59
C GLY A 107 -20.47 -6.62 22.09
N LEU A 108 -20.01 -7.06 23.27
CA LEU A 108 -20.51 -8.30 23.89
C LEU A 108 -21.92 -8.12 24.43
N PHE A 109 -22.22 -6.94 24.99
CA PHE A 109 -23.57 -6.63 25.48
C PHE A 109 -24.61 -6.62 24.34
N PHE A 110 -24.28 -6.04 23.19
CA PHE A 110 -25.14 -5.95 22.01
C PHE A 110 -24.83 -7.01 20.94
N ILE A 111 -24.24 -8.15 21.32
CA ILE A 111 -23.74 -9.15 20.35
C ILE A 111 -24.83 -9.59 19.36
N ASP A 112 -26.03 -9.89 19.85
CA ASP A 112 -27.12 -10.39 19.02
C ASP A 112 -27.61 -9.32 18.02
N ASP A 113 -27.78 -8.09 18.50
CA ASP A 113 -28.17 -6.95 17.66
C ASP A 113 -27.11 -6.65 16.60
N ILE A 114 -25.82 -6.75 16.95
CA ILE A 114 -24.73 -6.59 16.00
C ILE A 114 -24.77 -7.70 14.93
N MET A 115 -24.90 -8.97 15.33
CA MET A 115 -24.99 -10.08 14.38
C MET A 115 -26.21 -9.97 13.46
N TYR A 116 -27.33 -9.48 13.98
CA TYR A 116 -28.51 -9.20 13.18
C TYR A 116 -28.32 -7.99 12.26
N ALA A 117 -27.66 -6.93 12.72
CA ALA A 117 -27.36 -5.76 11.88
C ALA A 117 -26.42 -6.15 10.72
N LEU A 118 -25.42 -6.99 10.98
CA LEU A 118 -24.50 -7.51 9.96
C LEU A 118 -25.19 -8.35 8.88
N GLY A 119 -26.45 -8.75 9.10
CA GLY A 119 -27.28 -9.44 8.11
C GLY A 119 -27.40 -10.96 8.33
N SER A 120 -26.73 -11.52 9.34
CA SER A 120 -26.79 -12.95 9.62
C SER A 120 -28.17 -13.37 10.13
N ARG A 121 -28.74 -14.46 9.60
CA ARG A 121 -30.06 -15.00 9.96
C ARG A 121 -30.04 -16.53 9.86
N GLY A 122 -31.05 -17.18 10.43
CA GLY A 122 -31.26 -18.63 10.32
C GLY A 122 -30.10 -19.44 10.87
N GLU A 123 -29.76 -20.54 10.20
CA GLU A 123 -28.71 -21.48 10.62
C GLU A 123 -27.32 -20.84 10.73
N VAL A 124 -27.04 -19.80 9.94
CA VAL A 124 -25.74 -19.11 9.93
C VAL A 124 -25.56 -18.21 11.14
N PHE A 125 -26.64 -17.73 11.77
CA PHE A 125 -26.58 -16.77 12.89
C PHE A 125 -25.69 -17.27 14.04
N ASN A 126 -25.84 -18.55 14.43
CA ASN A 126 -25.06 -19.12 15.52
C ASN A 126 -23.57 -19.23 15.17
N TYR A 127 -23.23 -19.53 13.91
CA TYR A 127 -21.85 -19.52 13.44
C TYR A 127 -21.27 -18.09 13.47
N THR A 128 -22.03 -17.11 12.97
CA THR A 128 -21.62 -15.69 12.98
C THR A 128 -21.40 -15.19 14.39
N LYS A 129 -22.31 -15.51 15.32
CA LYS A 129 -22.23 -15.13 16.73
C LYS A 129 -21.04 -15.78 17.44
N ALA A 130 -20.85 -17.09 17.28
CA ALA A 130 -19.74 -17.82 17.91
C ALA A 130 -18.37 -17.26 17.48
N TYR A 131 -18.23 -16.96 16.18
CA TYR A 131 -17.03 -16.30 15.66
C TYR A 131 -16.91 -14.86 16.20
N GLY A 132 -18.00 -14.08 16.14
CA GLY A 132 -18.03 -12.67 16.52
C GLY A 132 -17.72 -12.41 18.00
N ILE A 133 -18.19 -13.26 18.92
CA ILE A 133 -17.91 -13.14 20.36
C ILE A 133 -16.40 -13.09 20.63
N ILE A 134 -15.64 -13.99 20.01
CA ILE A 134 -14.19 -14.09 20.23
C ILE A 134 -13.47 -12.91 19.59
N ILE A 135 -13.89 -12.46 18.41
CA ILE A 135 -13.34 -11.26 17.78
C ILE A 135 -13.59 -10.00 18.62
N ILE A 136 -14.80 -9.84 19.16
CA ILE A 136 -15.14 -8.71 20.03
C ILE A 136 -14.35 -8.76 21.34
N ALA A 137 -14.19 -9.95 21.94
CA ALA A 137 -13.34 -10.15 23.10
C ALA A 137 -11.86 -9.84 22.80
N GLY A 138 -11.41 -10.12 21.57
CA GLY A 138 -10.06 -9.87 21.09
C GLY A 138 -9.75 -8.45 20.62
N ILE A 139 -10.72 -7.52 20.61
CA ILE A 139 -10.54 -6.15 20.08
C ILE A 139 -9.27 -5.49 20.64
N LEU A 140 -9.08 -5.56 21.97
CA LEU A 140 -7.92 -4.95 22.60
C LEU A 140 -6.59 -5.50 22.07
N VAL A 141 -6.52 -6.81 21.82
CA VAL A 141 -5.35 -7.48 21.26
C VAL A 141 -5.06 -6.94 19.86
N PHE A 142 -6.07 -6.90 18.98
CA PHE A 142 -5.90 -6.37 17.63
C PHE A 142 -5.41 -4.93 17.63
N LEU A 143 -6.01 -4.07 18.46
CA LEU A 143 -5.62 -2.66 18.55
C LEU A 143 -4.18 -2.49 19.04
N ILE A 144 -3.79 -3.18 20.12
CA ILE A 144 -2.43 -3.12 20.66
C ILE A 144 -1.41 -3.65 19.65
N ASN A 145 -1.72 -4.74 18.95
CA ASN A 145 -0.82 -5.33 17.96
C ASN A 145 -0.43 -4.31 16.88
N VAL A 146 -1.42 -3.65 16.29
CA VAL A 146 -1.19 -2.64 15.25
C VAL A 146 -0.40 -1.46 15.80
N ILE A 147 -0.72 -0.98 17.00
CA ILE A 147 0.01 0.15 17.62
C ILE A 147 1.48 -0.21 17.86
N PHE A 148 1.75 -1.39 18.42
CA PHE A 148 3.13 -1.84 18.64
C PHE A 148 3.88 -1.94 17.31
N ALA A 149 3.27 -2.52 16.28
CA ALA A 149 3.90 -2.64 14.97
C ALA A 149 4.27 -1.26 14.39
N PHE A 150 3.43 -0.24 14.54
CA PHE A 150 3.70 1.12 14.06
C PHE A 150 4.73 1.87 14.91
N PHE A 151 4.58 1.87 16.24
CA PHE A 151 5.48 2.60 17.13
C PHE A 151 6.89 2.00 17.17
N ILE A 152 7.03 0.67 17.14
CA ILE A 152 8.35 0.00 17.10
C ILE A 152 9.06 0.25 15.77
N ARG A 153 8.30 0.31 14.65
CA ARG A 153 8.84 0.77 13.36
C ARG A 153 9.38 2.19 13.46
N MET A 154 8.60 3.09 14.07
CA MET A 154 9.00 4.48 14.29
C MET A 154 10.21 4.61 15.21
N ASP A 155 10.36 3.72 16.18
CA ASP A 155 11.50 3.65 17.11
C ASP A 155 12.72 2.91 16.54
N GLY A 156 12.77 2.70 15.21
CA GLY A 156 13.95 2.20 14.50
C GLY A 156 14.13 0.68 14.51
N LYS A 157 13.10 -0.11 14.86
CA LYS A 157 13.14 -1.59 14.83
C LYS A 157 12.11 -2.21 13.86
N PRO A 158 12.10 -1.82 12.57
CA PRO A 158 11.12 -2.34 11.61
C PRO A 158 11.20 -3.86 11.41
N LYS A 159 12.40 -4.46 11.49
CA LYS A 159 12.58 -5.91 11.39
C LYS A 159 11.87 -6.68 12.50
N LEU A 160 11.84 -6.15 13.72
CA LEU A 160 11.17 -6.79 14.87
C LEU A 160 9.65 -6.72 14.71
N ALA A 161 9.12 -5.57 14.28
CA ALA A 161 7.71 -5.42 13.96
C ALA A 161 7.28 -6.40 12.84
N MET A 162 8.07 -6.51 11.77
CA MET A 162 7.81 -7.46 10.69
C MET A 162 7.87 -8.92 11.19
N ALA A 163 8.85 -9.26 12.02
CA ALA A 163 8.96 -10.61 12.60
C ALA A 163 7.72 -10.98 13.41
N GLY A 164 7.22 -10.08 14.27
CA GLY A 164 5.98 -10.30 15.01
C GLY A 164 4.78 -10.55 14.09
N MET A 165 4.57 -9.68 13.09
CA MET A 165 3.45 -9.80 12.15
C MET A 165 3.49 -11.09 11.32
N LEU A 166 4.66 -11.43 10.75
CA LEU A 166 4.83 -12.65 9.97
C LEU A 166 4.67 -13.91 10.83
N THR A 167 5.15 -13.88 12.08
CA THR A 167 4.96 -14.99 13.02
C THR A 167 3.49 -15.17 13.38
N SER A 168 2.74 -14.07 13.54
CA SER A 168 1.28 -14.13 13.73
C SER A 168 0.59 -14.83 12.55
N ILE A 169 0.93 -14.49 11.31
CA ILE A 169 0.33 -15.11 10.13
C ILE A 169 0.64 -16.62 10.10
N ALA A 170 1.89 -17.00 10.31
CA ALA A 170 2.28 -18.41 10.31
C ALA A 170 1.61 -19.19 11.46
N LEU A 171 1.58 -18.62 12.67
CA LEU A 171 0.95 -19.24 13.83
C LEU A 171 -0.56 -19.34 13.70
N ASN A 172 -1.22 -18.36 13.08
CA ASN A 172 -2.66 -18.42 12.83
C ASN A 172 -3.01 -19.68 12.03
N ILE A 173 -2.32 -19.93 10.90
CA ILE A 173 -2.54 -21.14 10.08
C ILE A 173 -2.33 -22.43 10.89
N ILE A 174 -1.26 -22.49 11.69
CA ILE A 174 -0.95 -23.66 12.53
C ILE A 174 -2.04 -23.87 13.59
N LEU A 175 -2.48 -22.80 14.24
CA LEU A 175 -3.51 -22.85 15.27
C LEU A 175 -4.89 -23.15 14.69
N ASP A 176 -5.21 -22.67 13.48
CA ASP A 176 -6.45 -22.99 12.79
C ASP A 176 -6.53 -24.49 12.49
N LEU A 177 -5.45 -25.07 11.94
CA LEU A 177 -5.36 -26.52 11.71
C LEU A 177 -5.51 -27.34 13.00
N LEU A 178 -5.04 -26.82 14.13
CA LEU A 178 -5.12 -27.48 15.44
C LEU A 178 -6.50 -27.32 16.10
N PHE A 179 -7.05 -26.11 16.13
CA PHE A 179 -8.26 -25.77 16.85
C PHE A 179 -9.51 -26.20 16.09
N VAL A 180 -9.53 -26.00 14.77
CA VAL A 180 -10.67 -26.38 13.93
C VAL A 180 -10.67 -27.89 13.68
N GLY A 181 -9.49 -28.48 13.46
CA GLY A 181 -9.34 -29.90 13.16
C GLY A 181 -9.48 -30.81 14.39
N PRO A 182 -8.38 -31.27 15.00
CA PRO A 182 -8.40 -32.29 16.05
C PRO A 182 -9.11 -31.86 17.33
N LEU A 183 -9.14 -30.57 17.67
CA LEU A 183 -9.88 -30.08 18.85
C LEU A 183 -11.37 -29.83 18.58
N GLY A 184 -11.82 -29.84 17.32
CA GLY A 184 -13.24 -29.73 16.96
C GLY A 184 -13.93 -28.45 17.44
N MET A 185 -13.19 -27.35 17.64
CA MET A 185 -13.71 -26.11 18.22
C MET A 185 -14.54 -25.27 17.22
N GLY A 186 -14.67 -25.74 15.97
CA GLY A 186 -15.44 -25.08 14.91
C GLY A 186 -15.00 -23.63 14.67
N VAL A 187 -15.95 -22.75 14.34
CA VAL A 187 -15.69 -21.33 14.02
C VAL A 187 -15.19 -20.52 15.22
N ALA A 188 -15.50 -20.98 16.44
CA ALA A 188 -14.93 -20.40 17.65
C ALA A 188 -13.42 -20.70 17.75
N GLY A 189 -13.01 -21.92 17.37
CA GLY A 189 -11.60 -22.29 17.24
C GLY A 189 -10.83 -21.37 16.29
N ALA A 190 -11.39 -21.12 15.10
CA ALA A 190 -10.78 -20.25 14.10
C ALA A 190 -10.54 -18.81 14.60
N SER A 191 -11.59 -18.19 15.13
CA SER A 191 -11.48 -16.84 15.71
C SER A 191 -10.53 -16.79 16.91
N LEU A 192 -10.44 -17.86 17.70
CA LEU A 192 -9.49 -17.97 18.81
C LEU A 192 -8.04 -18.08 18.32
N ALA A 193 -7.78 -18.89 17.30
CA ALA A 193 -6.47 -19.01 16.66
C ALA A 193 -6.01 -17.65 16.10
N LEU A 194 -6.92 -16.88 15.50
CA LEU A 194 -6.65 -15.52 15.06
C LEU A 194 -6.28 -14.59 16.23
N VAL A 195 -7.01 -14.61 17.34
CA VAL A 195 -6.68 -13.76 18.51
C VAL A 195 -5.35 -14.17 19.15
N LEU A 196 -5.12 -15.47 19.37
CA LEU A 196 -3.91 -15.96 20.02
C LEU A 196 -2.65 -15.72 19.18
N SER A 197 -2.73 -15.83 17.86
CA SER A 197 -1.59 -15.52 16.98
C SER A 197 -1.17 -14.05 17.12
N GLN A 198 -2.13 -13.14 17.28
CA GLN A 198 -1.87 -11.71 17.53
C GLN A 198 -1.27 -11.47 18.92
N VAL A 199 -1.69 -12.23 19.94
CA VAL A 199 -1.06 -12.20 21.28
C VAL A 199 0.41 -12.59 21.18
N VAL A 200 0.76 -13.65 20.46
CA VAL A 200 2.16 -14.06 20.28
C VAL A 200 2.96 -12.98 19.54
N SER A 201 2.37 -12.35 18.52
CA SER A 201 2.98 -11.21 17.83
C SER A 201 3.24 -10.03 18.77
N ILE A 202 2.32 -9.71 19.69
CA ILE A 202 2.53 -8.70 20.74
C ILE A 202 3.68 -9.10 21.66
N ILE A 203 3.77 -10.36 22.08
CA ILE A 203 4.84 -10.86 22.95
C ILE A 203 6.21 -10.67 22.27
N ILE A 204 6.33 -11.09 21.00
CA ILE A 204 7.55 -10.91 20.20
C ILE A 204 7.92 -9.43 20.10
N MET A 205 6.96 -8.57 19.75
CA MET A 205 7.20 -7.12 19.65
C MET A 205 7.55 -6.49 21.01
N SER A 206 7.00 -7.00 22.10
CA SER A 206 7.27 -6.51 23.46
C SER A 206 8.72 -6.74 23.90
N THR A 207 9.46 -7.64 23.25
CA THR A 207 10.91 -7.79 23.47
C THR A 207 11.67 -6.49 23.22
N HIS A 208 11.14 -5.59 22.38
CA HIS A 208 11.70 -4.26 22.14
C HIS A 208 11.87 -3.45 23.43
N PHE A 209 10.92 -3.54 24.35
CA PHE A 209 10.93 -2.73 25.58
C PHE A 209 12.10 -3.07 26.52
N PHE A 210 12.73 -4.23 26.34
CA PHE A 210 13.92 -4.66 27.07
C PHE A 210 15.24 -4.31 26.36
N THR A 211 15.19 -3.70 25.18
CA THR A 211 16.39 -3.33 24.42
C THR A 211 16.93 -1.96 24.84
N ALA A 212 18.26 -1.78 24.78
CA ALA A 212 18.90 -0.49 25.07
C ALA A 212 18.49 0.63 24.08
N SER A 213 18.01 0.26 22.90
CA SER A 213 17.51 1.19 21.88
C SER A 213 16.08 1.69 22.11
N ASN A 214 15.37 1.18 23.13
CA ASN A 214 13.98 1.54 23.38
C ASN A 214 13.83 3.00 23.84
N THR A 215 13.09 3.80 23.07
CA THR A 215 12.65 5.14 23.51
C THR A 215 11.17 5.19 23.90
N LEU A 216 10.41 4.13 23.63
CA LEU A 216 9.00 3.98 24.01
C LEU A 216 8.89 3.63 25.50
N LYS A 217 8.78 4.67 26.33
CA LYS A 217 8.57 4.52 27.79
C LYS A 217 7.15 4.93 28.16
N PHE A 218 6.45 4.04 28.86
CA PHE A 218 5.14 4.36 29.40
C PHE A 218 5.29 5.30 30.60
N LYS A 219 4.68 6.48 30.51
CA LYS A 219 4.49 7.45 31.60
C LYS A 219 3.07 7.96 31.49
N PHE A 220 2.27 7.75 32.53
CA PHE A 220 0.87 8.15 32.52
C PHE A 220 0.73 9.62 32.13
N TYR A 221 0.06 9.87 31.00
CA TYR A 221 -0.13 11.19 30.41
C TYR A 221 -1.40 11.18 29.59
N LEU A 222 -2.32 12.08 29.94
CA LEU A 222 -3.57 12.29 29.23
C LEU A 222 -3.64 13.75 28.77
N SER A 223 -3.93 13.95 27.50
CA SER A 223 -4.04 15.27 26.86
C SER A 223 -5.09 15.20 25.76
N VAL A 224 -6.24 15.83 25.99
CA VAL A 224 -7.31 15.93 24.99
C VAL A 224 -6.82 16.69 23.76
N LYS A 225 -5.96 17.69 23.94
CA LYS A 225 -5.37 18.46 22.83
C LYS A 225 -4.54 17.58 21.89
N ASP A 226 -3.70 16.70 22.44
CA ASP A 226 -2.88 15.81 21.63
C ASP A 226 -3.70 14.66 21.05
N LEU A 227 -4.72 14.19 21.77
CA LEU A 227 -5.73 13.26 21.23
C LEU A 227 -6.40 13.83 19.97
N ILE A 228 -6.87 15.08 20.01
CA ILE A 228 -7.50 15.73 18.85
C ILE A 228 -6.53 15.81 17.67
N LYS A 229 -5.24 16.08 17.91
CA LYS A 229 -4.23 16.06 16.84
C LYS A 229 -4.08 14.67 16.24
N ILE A 230 -3.97 13.64 17.09
CA ILE A 230 -3.88 12.24 16.66
C ILE A 230 -5.08 11.87 15.79
N PHE A 231 -6.30 12.18 16.24
CA PHE A 231 -7.52 11.94 15.46
C PHE A 231 -7.51 12.69 14.12
N LYS A 232 -7.21 13.99 14.12
CA LYS A 232 -7.17 14.80 12.89
C LYS A 232 -6.17 14.26 11.86
N THR A 233 -5.02 13.77 12.32
CA THR A 233 -4.00 13.20 11.44
C THR A 233 -4.35 11.78 11.01
N GLY A 234 -4.84 10.94 11.91
CA GLY A 234 -5.12 9.53 11.65
C GLY A 234 -6.39 9.27 10.84
N ILE A 235 -7.39 10.17 10.91
CA ILE A 235 -8.66 9.96 10.21
C ILE A 235 -8.48 9.94 8.68
N GLY A 236 -7.53 10.72 8.14
CA GLY A 236 -7.28 10.78 6.70
C GLY A 236 -6.93 9.42 6.09
N THR A 237 -6.04 8.65 6.72
CA THR A 237 -5.64 7.31 6.27
C THR A 237 -6.69 6.24 6.60
N SER A 238 -7.36 6.38 7.74
CA SER A 238 -8.35 5.41 8.23
C SER A 238 -9.67 5.45 7.49
N THR A 239 -9.91 6.55 6.77
CA THR A 239 -11.09 6.78 5.94
C THR A 239 -11.30 5.67 4.91
N THR A 240 -10.24 5.07 4.37
CA THR A 240 -10.34 3.90 3.47
C THR A 240 -11.01 2.70 4.14
N PHE A 241 -10.68 2.41 5.39
CA PHE A 241 -11.27 1.29 6.15
C PHE A 241 -12.74 1.56 6.51
N ILE A 242 -13.11 2.82 6.76
CA ILE A 242 -14.51 3.22 6.96
C ILE A 242 -15.32 2.90 5.70
N TYR A 243 -14.83 3.33 4.53
CA TYR A 243 -15.52 3.08 3.27
C TYR A 243 -15.60 1.58 2.95
N GLN A 244 -14.53 0.85 3.20
CA GLN A 244 -14.51 -0.60 3.04
C GLN A 244 -15.53 -1.30 3.96
N SER A 245 -15.62 -0.87 5.23
CA SER A 245 -16.57 -1.43 6.19
C SER A 245 -18.02 -1.19 5.76
N ILE A 246 -18.35 0.03 5.35
CA ILE A 246 -19.69 0.39 4.84
C ILE A 246 -20.00 -0.45 3.59
N ALA A 247 -19.06 -0.55 2.66
CA ALA A 247 -19.25 -1.34 1.44
C ALA A 247 -19.50 -2.82 1.75
N LEU A 248 -18.68 -3.44 2.59
CA LEU A 248 -18.87 -4.84 3.00
C LEU A 248 -20.21 -5.04 3.72
N PHE A 249 -20.55 -4.15 4.64
CA PHE A 249 -21.82 -4.21 5.37
C PHE A 249 -23.02 -4.21 4.42
N VAL A 250 -23.04 -3.26 3.49
CA VAL A 250 -24.13 -3.09 2.54
C VAL A 250 -24.18 -4.26 1.55
N LEU A 251 -23.04 -4.65 0.97
CA LEU A 251 -22.96 -5.74 0.00
C LEU A 251 -23.37 -7.08 0.60
N ASN A 252 -22.88 -7.42 1.79
CA ASN A 252 -23.26 -8.65 2.48
C ASN A 252 -24.77 -8.74 2.64
N ASN A 253 -25.41 -7.65 3.08
CA ASN A 253 -26.85 -7.60 3.28
C ASN A 253 -27.62 -7.68 1.95
N VAL A 254 -27.16 -7.00 0.90
CA VAL A 254 -27.80 -7.05 -0.43
C VAL A 254 -27.71 -8.45 -1.03
N ILE A 255 -26.51 -9.05 -1.05
CA ILE A 255 -26.28 -10.39 -1.60
C ILE A 255 -27.10 -11.43 -0.85
N PHE A 256 -27.09 -11.39 0.49
CA PHE A 256 -27.86 -12.33 1.29
C PHE A 256 -29.37 -12.18 1.07
N ARG A 257 -29.89 -10.96 0.94
CA ARG A 257 -31.33 -10.75 0.65
C ARG A 257 -31.73 -11.24 -0.73
N LEU A 258 -30.88 -11.07 -1.74
CA LEU A 258 -31.18 -11.48 -3.11
C LEU A 258 -31.01 -12.99 -3.33
N SER A 259 -30.12 -13.66 -2.59
CA SER A 259 -29.67 -15.00 -2.97
C SER A 259 -29.35 -15.95 -1.80
N GLY A 260 -29.68 -15.53 -0.58
CA GLY A 260 -29.54 -16.35 0.63
C GLY A 260 -28.11 -16.86 0.88
N THR A 261 -28.02 -18.01 1.54
CA THR A 261 -26.75 -18.63 1.94
C THR A 261 -25.90 -19.04 0.73
N ILE A 262 -26.51 -19.56 -0.34
CA ILE A 262 -25.83 -19.97 -1.58
C ILE A 262 -25.12 -18.79 -2.24
N GLY A 263 -25.82 -17.65 -2.37
CA GLY A 263 -25.24 -16.43 -2.92
C GLY A 263 -24.11 -15.87 -2.06
N MET A 264 -24.25 -15.92 -0.73
CA MET A 264 -23.18 -15.48 0.18
C MET A 264 -21.97 -16.41 0.17
N ALA A 265 -22.15 -17.72 0.08
CA ALA A 265 -21.06 -18.68 -0.03
C ALA A 265 -20.28 -18.45 -1.34
N THR A 266 -21.01 -18.27 -2.44
CA THR A 266 -20.44 -17.88 -3.75
C THR A 266 -19.66 -16.58 -3.65
N TYR A 267 -20.24 -15.55 -3.02
CA TYR A 267 -19.56 -14.27 -2.78
C TYR A 267 -18.30 -14.43 -1.94
N THR A 268 -18.31 -15.30 -0.93
CA THR A 268 -17.14 -15.54 -0.06
C THR A 268 -15.94 -16.03 -0.86
N VAL A 269 -16.16 -16.97 -1.81
CA VAL A 269 -15.10 -17.46 -2.70
C VAL A 269 -14.56 -16.34 -3.57
N ILE A 270 -15.45 -15.59 -4.24
CA ILE A 270 -15.06 -14.52 -5.15
C ILE A 270 -14.32 -13.41 -4.40
N TYR A 271 -14.80 -13.04 -3.22
CA TYR A 271 -14.16 -12.05 -2.37
C TYR A 271 -12.73 -12.46 -2.03
N ASN A 272 -12.50 -13.72 -1.63
CA ASN A 272 -11.15 -14.21 -1.33
C ASN A 272 -10.25 -14.27 -2.56
N VAL A 273 -10.77 -14.72 -3.71
CA VAL A 273 -10.04 -14.68 -4.99
C VAL A 273 -9.70 -13.24 -5.38
N SER A 274 -10.62 -12.30 -5.15
CA SER A 274 -10.43 -10.88 -5.43
C SER A 274 -9.39 -10.25 -4.51
N LEU A 275 -9.35 -10.64 -3.23
CA LEU A 275 -8.37 -10.17 -2.26
C LEU A 275 -6.97 -10.65 -2.64
N LEU A 276 -6.83 -11.94 -2.98
CA LEU A 276 -5.57 -12.51 -3.44
C LEU A 276 -5.09 -11.81 -4.73
N SER A 277 -5.99 -11.58 -5.68
CA SER A 277 -5.69 -10.84 -6.90
C SER A 277 -5.27 -9.39 -6.60
N LEU A 278 -6.02 -8.68 -5.76
CA LEU A 278 -5.76 -7.29 -5.40
C LEU A 278 -4.36 -7.14 -4.78
N THR A 279 -3.99 -7.98 -3.83
CA THR A 279 -2.69 -7.89 -3.14
C THR A 279 -1.47 -8.12 -4.05
N LEU A 280 -1.62 -8.92 -5.10
CA LEU A 280 -0.60 -9.04 -6.16
C LEU A 280 -0.35 -7.68 -6.83
N PHE A 281 -1.42 -6.99 -7.22
CA PHE A 281 -1.32 -5.69 -7.89
C PHE A 281 -0.98 -4.55 -6.92
N GLU A 282 -1.35 -4.65 -5.65
CA GLU A 282 -0.84 -3.78 -4.60
C GLU A 282 0.66 -3.95 -4.41
N GLY A 283 1.21 -5.17 -4.53
CA GLY A 283 2.65 -5.41 -4.51
C GLY A 283 3.39 -4.68 -5.65
N ILE A 284 2.83 -4.68 -6.86
CA ILE A 284 3.33 -3.88 -8.00
C ILE A 284 3.24 -2.38 -7.67
N SER A 285 2.11 -1.95 -7.10
CA SER A 285 1.84 -0.54 -6.82
C SER A 285 2.72 0.03 -5.69
N GLN A 286 2.97 -0.77 -4.65
CA GLN A 286 3.91 -0.46 -3.57
C GLN A 286 5.36 -0.45 -4.05
N THR A 287 5.69 -1.19 -5.12
CA THR A 287 7.01 -1.11 -5.76
C THR A 287 7.20 0.25 -6.46
N ILE A 288 6.14 0.74 -7.10
CA ILE A 288 6.11 2.04 -7.79
C ILE A 288 6.17 3.20 -6.79
N GLN A 289 5.44 3.09 -5.69
CA GLN A 289 5.21 4.18 -4.73
C GLN A 289 6.47 4.92 -4.27
N PRO A 290 7.52 4.26 -3.72
CA PRO A 290 8.72 4.95 -3.27
C PRO A 290 9.55 5.51 -4.43
N LEU A 291 9.60 4.80 -5.57
CA LEU A 291 10.33 5.26 -6.75
C LEU A 291 9.72 6.55 -7.31
N VAL A 292 8.38 6.60 -7.41
CA VAL A 292 7.66 7.80 -7.85
C VAL A 292 7.80 8.92 -6.83
N SER A 293 7.59 8.66 -5.54
CA SER A 293 7.68 9.68 -4.50
C SER A 293 9.06 10.36 -4.51
N PHE A 294 10.11 9.55 -4.68
CA PHE A 294 11.47 10.04 -4.80
C PHE A 294 11.72 10.83 -6.08
N SER A 295 11.37 10.30 -7.25
CA SER A 295 11.51 11.03 -8.52
C SER A 295 10.65 12.30 -8.57
N TYR A 296 9.52 12.33 -7.85
CA TYR A 296 8.69 13.52 -7.69
C TYR A 296 9.35 14.57 -6.81
N GLY A 297 10.03 14.18 -5.72
CA GLY A 297 10.86 15.07 -4.91
C GLY A 297 11.99 15.73 -5.72
N GLU A 298 12.57 14.99 -6.67
CA GLU A 298 13.58 15.50 -7.60
C GLU A 298 13.01 16.26 -8.81
N GLN A 299 11.68 16.28 -8.95
CA GLN A 299 10.97 16.81 -10.11
C GLN A 299 11.38 16.14 -11.44
N ASN A 300 11.90 14.91 -11.37
CA ASN A 300 12.28 14.15 -12.54
C ASN A 300 11.06 13.45 -13.16
N SER A 301 10.32 14.24 -13.93
CA SER A 301 9.13 13.83 -14.67
C SER A 301 9.39 12.68 -15.66
N THR A 302 10.61 12.58 -16.19
CA THR A 302 11.00 11.50 -17.10
C THR A 302 11.01 10.15 -16.36
N ASP A 303 11.61 10.11 -15.18
CA ASP A 303 11.71 8.89 -14.37
C ASP A 303 10.35 8.45 -13.88
N ILE A 304 9.50 9.39 -13.46
CA ILE A 304 8.11 9.13 -13.09
C ILE A 304 7.38 8.40 -14.23
N LEU A 305 7.47 8.92 -15.46
CA LEU A 305 6.81 8.30 -16.62
C LEU A 305 7.36 6.91 -16.94
N ILE A 306 8.67 6.70 -16.80
CA ILE A 306 9.30 5.39 -16.99
C ILE A 306 8.79 4.39 -15.96
N ILE A 307 8.75 4.78 -14.68
CA ILE A 307 8.30 3.94 -13.58
C ILE A 307 6.84 3.55 -13.78
N ILE A 308 5.95 4.51 -14.08
CA ILE A 308 4.53 4.23 -14.32
C ILE A 308 4.34 3.31 -15.53
N LYS A 309 5.04 3.57 -16.64
CA LYS A 309 4.97 2.70 -17.83
C LYS A 309 5.40 1.27 -17.53
N LYS A 310 6.44 1.08 -16.73
CA LYS A 310 6.87 -0.26 -16.28
C LYS A 310 5.84 -0.90 -15.37
N GLY A 311 5.36 -0.16 -14.38
CA GLY A 311 4.28 -0.55 -13.49
C GLY A 311 3.06 -1.08 -14.23
N LEU A 312 2.55 -0.28 -15.17
CA LEU A 312 1.41 -0.65 -16.02
C LEU A 312 1.73 -1.83 -16.92
N LYS A 313 2.91 -1.86 -17.57
CA LYS A 313 3.29 -2.98 -18.43
C LYS A 313 3.35 -4.29 -17.66
N THR A 314 4.04 -4.32 -16.52
CA THR A 314 4.10 -5.53 -15.69
C THR A 314 2.73 -5.86 -15.11
N GLY A 315 1.97 -4.86 -14.65
CA GLY A 315 0.63 -5.04 -14.11
C GLY A 315 -0.31 -5.69 -15.13
N ILE A 316 -0.32 -5.21 -16.38
CA ILE A 316 -1.14 -5.77 -17.46
C ILE A 316 -0.69 -7.19 -17.81
N ILE A 317 0.62 -7.46 -17.91
CA ILE A 317 1.13 -8.81 -18.16
C ILE A 317 0.67 -9.78 -17.06
N PHE A 318 0.86 -9.41 -15.79
CA PHE A 318 0.40 -10.23 -14.66
C PHE A 318 -1.12 -10.33 -14.59
N SER A 319 -1.85 -9.29 -15.01
CA SER A 319 -3.32 -9.34 -15.11
C SER A 319 -3.76 -10.44 -16.07
N PHE A 320 -3.16 -10.53 -17.26
CA PHE A 320 -3.47 -11.60 -18.21
C PHE A 320 -3.08 -12.99 -17.70
N ILE A 321 -1.98 -13.12 -16.95
CA ILE A 321 -1.61 -14.39 -16.31
C ILE A 321 -2.67 -14.81 -15.28
N VAL A 322 -3.09 -13.89 -14.42
CA VAL A 322 -4.13 -14.15 -13.41
C VAL A 322 -5.47 -14.48 -14.08
N ILE A 323 -5.87 -13.71 -15.11
CA ILE A 323 -7.09 -13.98 -15.88
C ILE A 323 -7.05 -15.36 -16.51
N ALA A 324 -5.96 -15.72 -17.19
CA ALA A 324 -5.82 -17.04 -17.79
C ALA A 324 -5.92 -18.15 -16.73
N PHE A 325 -5.31 -17.96 -15.58
CA PHE A 325 -5.40 -18.91 -14.47
C PHE A 325 -6.83 -19.05 -13.93
N LEU A 326 -7.55 -17.95 -13.75
CA LEU A 326 -8.95 -17.95 -13.29
C LEU A 326 -9.92 -18.53 -14.32
N GLU A 327 -9.64 -18.38 -15.62
CA GLU A 327 -10.47 -18.94 -16.70
C GLU A 327 -10.25 -20.44 -16.90
N ILE A 328 -9.00 -20.91 -16.79
CA ILE A 328 -8.62 -22.31 -17.01
C ILE A 328 -8.90 -23.16 -15.78
N PHE A 329 -8.63 -22.65 -14.56
CA PHE A 329 -8.73 -23.41 -13.32
C PHE A 329 -9.75 -22.88 -12.29
N PRO A 330 -10.93 -22.36 -12.66
CA PRO A 330 -11.88 -21.81 -11.69
C PRO A 330 -12.38 -22.89 -10.73
N GLN A 331 -12.67 -24.09 -11.23
CA GLN A 331 -13.17 -25.19 -10.42
C GLN A 331 -12.15 -25.67 -9.39
N ALA A 332 -10.86 -25.76 -9.77
CA ALA A 332 -9.81 -26.16 -8.85
C ALA A 332 -9.73 -25.17 -7.67
N LEU A 333 -9.84 -23.87 -7.94
CA LEU A 333 -9.88 -22.85 -6.89
C LEU A 333 -11.08 -22.99 -5.96
N ILE A 334 -12.27 -23.24 -6.50
CA ILE A 334 -13.49 -23.35 -5.69
C ILE A 334 -13.45 -24.59 -4.79
N VAL A 335 -13.00 -25.72 -5.33
CA VAL A 335 -12.91 -26.98 -4.57
C VAL A 335 -11.87 -26.88 -3.45
N LEU A 336 -10.83 -26.04 -3.60
CA LEU A 336 -9.89 -25.76 -2.49
C LEU A 336 -10.59 -25.17 -1.26
N PHE A 337 -11.70 -24.45 -1.41
CA PHE A 337 -12.49 -23.94 -0.28
C PHE A 337 -13.36 -25.01 0.39
N GLY A 338 -13.27 -26.28 -0.01
CA GLY A 338 -14.06 -27.37 0.58
C GLY A 338 -15.52 -27.39 0.15
N ILE A 339 -15.89 -26.57 -0.84
CA ILE A 339 -17.25 -26.48 -1.37
C ILE A 339 -17.51 -27.73 -2.22
N LYS A 340 -18.61 -28.42 -1.90
CA LYS A 340 -19.02 -29.67 -2.56
C LYS A 340 -20.35 -29.55 -3.27
N ASP A 341 -21.17 -28.56 -2.92
CA ASP A 341 -22.45 -28.33 -3.57
C ASP A 341 -22.24 -27.90 -5.04
N SER A 342 -22.82 -28.67 -5.95
CA SER A 342 -22.68 -28.45 -7.40
C SER A 342 -23.29 -27.13 -7.86
N SER A 343 -24.32 -26.63 -7.17
CA SER A 343 -24.95 -25.35 -7.45
C SER A 343 -24.01 -24.19 -7.11
N ILE A 344 -23.39 -24.22 -5.93
CA ILE A 344 -22.41 -23.20 -5.50
C ILE A 344 -21.17 -23.25 -6.37
N ILE A 345 -20.69 -24.43 -6.75
CA ILE A 345 -19.57 -24.57 -7.68
C ILE A 345 -19.90 -23.90 -9.02
N THR A 346 -21.06 -24.21 -9.60
CA THR A 346 -21.46 -23.67 -10.91
C THR A 346 -21.60 -22.14 -10.85
N SER A 347 -22.29 -21.62 -9.83
CA SER A 347 -22.44 -20.18 -9.61
C SER A 347 -21.09 -19.48 -9.40
N SER A 348 -20.19 -20.09 -8.63
CA SER A 348 -18.85 -19.55 -8.36
C SER A 348 -17.97 -19.55 -9.61
N ILE A 349 -18.02 -20.59 -10.46
CA ILE A 349 -17.28 -20.63 -11.73
C ILE A 349 -17.72 -19.47 -12.61
N TYR A 350 -19.04 -19.30 -12.78
CA TYR A 350 -19.59 -18.23 -13.60
C TYR A 350 -19.15 -16.85 -13.11
N ALA A 351 -19.22 -16.64 -11.80
CA ALA A 351 -18.87 -15.37 -11.19
C ALA A 351 -17.37 -15.05 -11.22
N ILE A 352 -16.49 -16.05 -11.03
CA ILE A 352 -15.03 -15.89 -11.16
C ILE A 352 -14.67 -15.45 -12.57
N ARG A 353 -15.28 -16.04 -13.60
CA ARG A 353 -15.05 -15.67 -15.00
C ARG A 353 -15.47 -14.23 -15.29
N ILE A 354 -16.64 -13.81 -14.81
CA ILE A 354 -17.07 -12.41 -14.93
C ILE A 354 -16.08 -11.48 -14.23
N TYR A 355 -15.71 -11.79 -12.99
CA TYR A 355 -14.76 -10.99 -12.21
C TYR A 355 -13.41 -10.85 -12.93
N ALA A 356 -12.92 -11.92 -13.56
CA ALA A 356 -11.64 -11.93 -14.28
C ALA A 356 -11.56 -10.81 -15.34
N ILE A 357 -12.67 -10.49 -16.02
CA ILE A 357 -12.74 -9.41 -17.03
C ILE A 357 -12.36 -8.05 -16.42
N GLY A 358 -12.70 -7.81 -15.15
CA GLY A 358 -12.41 -6.56 -14.45
C GLY A 358 -10.95 -6.38 -14.00
N ILE A 359 -10.15 -7.45 -13.97
CA ILE A 359 -8.81 -7.45 -13.35
C ILE A 359 -7.86 -6.45 -14.01
N VAL A 360 -7.91 -6.30 -15.33
CA VAL A 360 -7.03 -5.33 -16.04
C VAL A 360 -7.32 -3.90 -15.58
N LEU A 361 -8.59 -3.54 -15.46
CA LEU A 361 -9.00 -2.21 -15.00
C LEU A 361 -8.70 -2.01 -13.52
N MET A 362 -8.94 -3.03 -12.70
CA MET A 362 -8.55 -3.03 -11.29
C MET A 362 -7.06 -2.71 -11.15
N THR A 363 -6.19 -3.37 -11.91
CA THR A 363 -4.74 -3.12 -11.89
C THR A 363 -4.39 -1.67 -12.21
N ILE A 364 -5.03 -1.08 -13.22
CA ILE A 364 -4.80 0.33 -13.57
C ILE A 364 -5.28 1.25 -12.43
N ASN A 365 -6.47 1.02 -11.90
CA ASN A 365 -7.05 1.81 -10.81
C ASN A 365 -6.16 1.76 -9.55
N VAL A 366 -5.66 0.57 -9.18
CA VAL A 366 -4.74 0.39 -8.04
C VAL A 366 -3.43 1.16 -8.27
N ILE A 367 -2.77 0.96 -9.43
CA ILE A 367 -1.49 1.63 -9.73
C ILE A 367 -1.65 3.16 -9.70
N MET A 368 -2.74 3.69 -10.27
CA MET A 368 -2.99 5.12 -10.29
C MET A 368 -3.29 5.69 -8.90
N SER A 369 -4.02 4.96 -8.06
CA SER A 369 -4.24 5.37 -6.68
C SER A 369 -2.90 5.54 -5.93
N TYR A 370 -2.00 4.56 -6.00
CA TYR A 370 -0.69 4.65 -5.37
C TYR A 370 0.19 5.75 -5.98
N TYR A 371 0.10 5.97 -7.30
CA TYR A 371 0.78 7.09 -7.97
C TYR A 371 0.36 8.46 -7.40
N TYR A 372 -0.93 8.73 -7.27
CA TYR A 372 -1.41 10.01 -6.73
C TYR A 372 -1.06 10.18 -5.26
N GLN A 373 -1.06 9.10 -4.46
CA GLN A 373 -0.53 9.15 -3.09
C GLN A 373 0.95 9.55 -3.08
N SER A 374 1.76 8.95 -3.97
CA SER A 374 3.21 9.21 -4.07
C SER A 374 3.55 10.65 -4.44
N THR A 375 2.68 11.31 -5.21
CA THR A 375 2.87 12.69 -5.68
C THR A 375 2.16 13.73 -4.83
N GLY A 376 1.68 13.36 -3.62
CA GLY A 376 1.01 14.26 -2.69
C GLY A 376 -0.40 14.70 -3.12
N LYS A 377 -0.98 14.05 -4.13
CA LYS A 377 -2.31 14.34 -4.69
C LYS A 377 -3.39 13.47 -4.02
N GLU A 378 -3.38 13.45 -2.69
CA GLU A 378 -4.19 12.54 -1.86
C GLU A 378 -5.70 12.58 -2.18
N LYS A 379 -6.23 13.75 -2.55
CA LYS A 379 -7.64 13.87 -2.97
C LYS A 379 -7.98 12.99 -4.18
N PHE A 380 -7.09 12.90 -5.17
CA PHE A 380 -7.32 12.07 -6.36
C PHE A 380 -7.22 10.58 -6.02
N ALA A 381 -6.25 10.20 -5.20
CA ALA A 381 -6.15 8.83 -4.71
C ALA A 381 -7.40 8.42 -3.92
N ALA A 382 -7.86 9.29 -3.01
CA ALA A 382 -9.06 9.08 -2.23
C ALA A 382 -10.30 8.90 -3.12
N ILE A 383 -10.46 9.73 -4.16
CA ILE A 383 -11.55 9.59 -5.13
C ILE A 383 -11.52 8.22 -5.82
N ILE A 384 -10.37 7.75 -6.30
CA ILE A 384 -10.25 6.44 -6.96
C ILE A 384 -10.67 5.33 -5.99
N VAL A 385 -10.15 5.35 -4.76
CA VAL A 385 -10.42 4.32 -3.74
C VAL A 385 -11.90 4.34 -3.32
N LEU A 386 -12.47 5.53 -3.11
CA LEU A 386 -13.88 5.74 -2.78
C LEU A 386 -14.82 5.23 -3.85
N SER A 387 -14.50 5.54 -5.10
CA SER A 387 -15.32 5.18 -6.24
C SER A 387 -15.32 3.67 -6.40
N ARG A 388 -14.13 3.06 -6.38
CA ARG A 388 -13.96 1.61 -6.53
C ARG A 388 -14.65 0.81 -5.45
N ASN A 389 -14.42 1.18 -4.19
CA ASN A 389 -14.84 0.36 -3.06
C ASN A 389 -16.27 0.65 -2.62
N LEU A 390 -16.81 1.85 -2.87
CA LEU A 390 -18.11 2.26 -2.36
C LEU A 390 -19.06 2.71 -3.47
N VAL A 391 -18.78 3.83 -4.15
CA VAL A 391 -19.76 4.48 -5.02
C VAL A 391 -20.10 3.64 -6.25
N SER A 392 -19.10 3.28 -7.04
CA SER A 392 -19.28 2.55 -8.29
C SER A 392 -19.72 1.11 -8.04
N LEU A 393 -19.22 0.49 -6.97
CA LEU A 393 -19.62 -0.84 -6.56
C LEU A 393 -21.07 -0.90 -6.10
N PHE A 394 -21.51 0.07 -5.29
CA PHE A 394 -22.90 0.15 -4.85
C PHE A 394 -23.86 0.43 -6.02
N ILE A 395 -23.51 1.37 -6.91
CA ILE A 395 -24.30 1.65 -8.12
C ILE A 395 -24.39 0.40 -8.99
N GLY A 396 -23.27 -0.28 -9.23
CA GLY A 396 -23.22 -1.49 -10.05
C GLY A 396 -24.07 -2.62 -9.45
N VAL A 397 -23.84 -2.95 -8.18
CA VAL A 397 -24.54 -4.07 -7.53
C VAL A 397 -26.04 -3.82 -7.40
N LEU A 398 -26.48 -2.58 -7.10
CA LEU A 398 -27.91 -2.28 -7.10
C LEU A 398 -28.51 -2.29 -8.51
N LEU A 399 -27.86 -1.62 -9.47
CA LEU A 399 -28.38 -1.52 -10.83
C LEU A 399 -28.50 -2.91 -11.46
N PHE A 400 -27.41 -3.67 -11.47
CA PHE A 400 -27.40 -4.98 -12.11
C PHE A 400 -28.09 -6.04 -11.25
N GLY A 401 -28.01 -5.96 -9.92
CA GLY A 401 -28.73 -6.88 -9.02
C GLY A 401 -30.25 -6.77 -9.14
N LEU A 402 -30.79 -5.58 -9.41
CA LEU A 402 -32.22 -5.40 -9.71
C LEU A 402 -32.62 -5.90 -11.11
N LEU A 403 -31.71 -5.85 -12.09
CA LEU A 403 -31.99 -6.22 -13.48
C LEU A 403 -31.77 -7.70 -13.79
N PHE A 404 -30.79 -8.33 -13.14
CA PHE A 404 -30.30 -9.67 -13.46
C PHE A 404 -30.08 -10.55 -12.22
N GLU A 405 -30.68 -10.17 -11.08
CA GLU A 405 -30.61 -10.91 -9.81
C GLU A 405 -29.16 -11.26 -9.41
N LEU A 406 -28.87 -12.50 -9.01
CA LEU A 406 -27.55 -12.94 -8.56
C LEU A 406 -26.46 -12.70 -9.62
N ASN A 407 -26.75 -12.96 -10.88
CA ASN A 407 -25.77 -12.80 -11.96
C ASN A 407 -25.40 -11.34 -12.19
N GLY A 408 -26.34 -10.43 -11.95
CA GLY A 408 -26.12 -8.99 -12.01
C GLY A 408 -25.10 -8.49 -10.99
N ILE A 409 -25.06 -9.10 -9.81
CA ILE A 409 -24.11 -8.71 -8.75
C ILE A 409 -22.67 -8.84 -9.25
N TRP A 410 -22.36 -9.90 -10.01
CA TRP A 410 -21.02 -10.14 -10.55
C TRP A 410 -20.61 -9.08 -11.59
N PHE A 411 -21.54 -8.71 -12.47
CA PHE A 411 -21.35 -7.59 -13.38
C PHE A 411 -21.17 -6.26 -12.64
N GLY A 412 -21.77 -6.12 -11.46
CA GLY A 412 -21.56 -4.99 -10.56
C GLY A 412 -20.09 -4.74 -10.21
N PHE A 413 -19.29 -5.79 -9.98
CA PHE A 413 -17.85 -5.65 -9.72
C PHE A 413 -17.08 -5.14 -10.95
N VAL A 414 -17.36 -5.70 -12.13
CA VAL A 414 -16.72 -5.26 -13.38
C VAL A 414 -17.12 -3.83 -13.70
N PHE A 415 -18.40 -3.49 -13.53
CA PHE A 415 -18.92 -2.14 -13.67
C PHE A 415 -18.24 -1.18 -12.71
N ALA A 416 -18.00 -1.59 -11.46
CA ALA A 416 -17.31 -0.75 -10.48
C ALA A 416 -15.92 -0.32 -10.97
N GLU A 417 -15.16 -1.26 -11.56
CA GLU A 417 -13.83 -0.98 -12.08
C GLU A 417 -13.86 -0.09 -13.33
N ILE A 418 -14.82 -0.34 -14.24
CA ILE A 418 -15.04 0.48 -15.44
C ILE A 418 -15.41 1.92 -15.05
N LEU A 419 -16.42 2.08 -14.18
CA LEU A 419 -16.91 3.39 -13.80
C LEU A 419 -15.84 4.16 -13.02
N THR A 420 -15.09 3.50 -12.14
CA THR A 420 -13.95 4.11 -11.43
C THR A 420 -12.90 4.61 -12.41
N PHE A 421 -12.54 3.79 -13.39
CA PHE A 421 -11.56 4.17 -14.41
C PHE A 421 -12.02 5.38 -15.24
N ILE A 422 -13.29 5.40 -15.65
CA ILE A 422 -13.89 6.51 -16.39
C ILE A 422 -13.91 7.78 -15.53
N MET A 423 -14.38 7.69 -14.28
CA MET A 423 -14.43 8.81 -13.36
C MET A 423 -13.03 9.39 -13.08
N TRP A 424 -12.04 8.52 -12.89
CA TRP A 424 -10.65 8.93 -12.74
C TRP A 424 -10.17 9.72 -13.97
N ILE A 425 -10.36 9.19 -15.18
CA ILE A 425 -9.95 9.87 -16.42
C ILE A 425 -10.66 11.22 -16.56
N ALA A 426 -11.97 11.26 -16.33
CA ALA A 426 -12.76 12.49 -16.45
C ALA A 426 -12.27 13.58 -15.49
N ILE A 427 -12.06 13.22 -14.22
CA ILE A 427 -11.59 14.15 -13.19
C ILE A 427 -10.14 14.60 -13.47
N ALA A 428 -9.26 13.67 -13.85
CA ALA A 428 -7.89 14.00 -14.19
C ALA A 428 -7.80 14.93 -15.42
N ASN A 429 -8.62 14.70 -16.46
CA ASN A 429 -8.69 15.58 -17.62
C ASN A 429 -9.27 16.96 -17.31
N TYR A 430 -10.31 17.03 -16.48
CA TYR A 430 -10.87 18.31 -16.02
C TYR A 430 -9.81 19.17 -15.33
N TYR A 431 -9.03 18.59 -14.41
CA TYR A 431 -7.96 19.30 -13.72
C TYR A 431 -6.76 19.62 -14.62
N ARG A 432 -6.41 18.69 -15.52
CA ARG A 432 -5.37 18.92 -16.53
C ARG A 432 -5.66 20.16 -17.35
N ASN A 433 -6.90 20.31 -17.83
CA ASN A 433 -7.31 21.47 -18.63
C ASN A 433 -7.33 22.76 -17.80
N LYS A 434 -7.76 22.69 -16.53
CA LYS A 434 -7.81 23.86 -15.63
C LYS A 434 -6.42 24.37 -15.19
N LYS A 435 -5.44 23.48 -15.04
CA LYS A 435 -4.08 23.81 -14.57
C LYS A 435 -3.01 23.79 -15.69
N ALA A 436 -3.40 23.62 -16.95
CA ALA A 436 -2.50 23.48 -18.09
C ALA A 436 -1.41 22.39 -17.90
N CYS A 437 -1.72 21.29 -17.20
CA CYS A 437 -0.77 20.20 -17.02
C CYS A 437 -0.57 19.44 -18.35
N LYS A 438 0.66 18.97 -18.63
CA LYS A 438 0.96 18.25 -19.89
C LYS A 438 0.32 16.85 -19.99
N SER A 439 -0.05 16.23 -18.87
CA SER A 439 -0.55 14.84 -18.86
C SER A 439 -1.62 14.58 -17.79
N ILE A 440 -2.41 13.50 -17.97
CA ILE A 440 -3.37 12.93 -17.00
C ILE A 440 -2.71 12.60 -15.65
N PHE A 441 -1.39 12.36 -15.67
CA PHE A 441 -0.61 12.19 -14.46
C PHE A 441 -0.52 13.45 -13.57
N LEU A 442 -1.03 14.61 -14.05
CA LEU A 442 -0.99 15.88 -13.32
C LEU A 442 0.42 16.21 -12.83
N ILE A 443 1.41 15.86 -13.65
CA ILE A 443 2.80 16.27 -13.43
C ILE A 443 2.82 17.76 -13.74
N ASP A 444 3.26 18.57 -12.76
CA ASP A 444 3.45 20.00 -12.98
C ASP A 444 4.34 20.19 -14.20
N ALA A 445 4.06 21.19 -15.03
CA ALA A 445 4.92 21.50 -16.16
C ALA A 445 6.26 22.05 -15.60
N THR A 446 7.19 21.19 -15.22
CA THR A 446 8.48 21.62 -14.65
C THR A 446 9.46 21.89 -15.77
N SER A 447 9.91 23.15 -15.79
CA SER A 447 11.23 23.68 -16.21
C SER A 447 11.69 23.42 -17.65
N GLU A 448 12.22 24.49 -18.26
CA GLU A 448 12.74 24.55 -19.64
C GLU A 448 13.88 23.55 -19.87
N LEU A 449 14.67 23.25 -18.82
CA LEU A 449 15.80 22.32 -18.88
C LEU A 449 15.54 20.99 -18.15
N ASN A 450 15.40 19.89 -18.89
CA ASN A 450 15.34 18.53 -18.35
C ASN A 450 16.33 17.60 -19.09
N LEU A 451 17.63 17.72 -18.80
CA LEU A 451 18.64 16.83 -19.36
C LEU A 451 18.77 15.58 -18.48
N SER A 452 18.37 14.43 -19.00
CA SER A 452 18.72 13.12 -18.45
C SER A 452 19.66 12.41 -19.41
N VAL A 453 20.87 12.09 -18.95
CA VAL A 453 21.80 11.30 -19.75
C VAL A 453 22.30 10.11 -18.96
N GLU A 454 22.11 8.94 -19.54
CA GLU A 454 22.60 7.68 -19.01
C GLU A 454 23.82 7.23 -19.82
N MET A 455 24.89 6.87 -19.12
CA MET A 455 26.22 6.61 -19.67
C MET A 455 26.89 5.46 -18.93
N ASN A 456 27.80 4.77 -19.59
CA ASN A 456 28.72 3.84 -18.97
C ASN A 456 30.15 4.20 -19.40
N ASN A 457 31.14 3.55 -18.79
CA ASN A 457 32.55 3.89 -19.04
C ASN A 457 32.99 3.64 -20.50
N THR A 458 32.27 2.79 -21.25
CA THR A 458 32.55 2.53 -22.67
C THR A 458 31.96 3.59 -23.61
N ASN A 459 30.84 4.21 -23.24
CA ASN A 459 30.11 5.13 -24.11
C ASN A 459 30.47 6.61 -23.84
N TYR A 460 31.20 6.91 -22.78
CA TYR A 460 31.62 8.27 -22.46
C TYR A 460 32.84 8.70 -23.29
N ASN A 461 32.58 9.06 -24.55
CA ASN A 461 33.57 9.50 -25.52
C ASN A 461 33.45 11.00 -25.84
N LYS A 462 34.34 11.50 -26.71
CA LYS A 462 34.39 12.91 -27.14
C LYS A 462 33.06 13.39 -27.73
N ASP A 463 32.37 12.54 -28.48
CA ASP A 463 31.07 12.85 -29.09
C ASP A 463 29.97 13.01 -28.03
N THR A 464 29.94 12.12 -27.04
CA THR A 464 29.00 12.20 -25.92
C THR A 464 29.22 13.45 -25.07
N LYS A 465 30.49 13.84 -24.83
CA LYS A 465 30.82 15.12 -24.20
C LYS A 465 30.32 16.31 -25.02
N ASN A 466 30.50 16.29 -26.33
CA ASN A 466 30.03 17.36 -27.22
C ASN A 466 28.50 17.49 -27.23
N ILE A 467 27.78 16.36 -27.18
CA ILE A 467 26.31 16.35 -27.10
C ILE A 467 25.83 16.96 -25.78
N ILE A 468 26.41 16.55 -24.64
CA ILE A 468 26.10 17.17 -23.33
C ILE A 468 26.39 18.67 -23.40
N LYS A 469 27.56 19.06 -23.92
CA LYS A 469 28.01 20.46 -23.94
C LYS A 469 27.08 21.33 -24.76
N LYS A 470 26.66 20.85 -25.93
CA LYS A 470 25.70 21.54 -26.79
C LYS A 470 24.33 21.68 -26.13
N TYR A 471 23.91 20.69 -25.34
CA TYR A 471 22.63 20.75 -24.63
C TYR A 471 22.67 21.71 -23.43
N ILE A 472 23.75 21.69 -22.65
CA ILE A 472 23.93 22.60 -21.50
C ILE A 472 24.07 24.06 -21.98
N LEU A 473 24.86 24.31 -23.04
CA LEU A 473 25.04 25.66 -23.60
C LEU A 473 23.80 26.19 -24.33
N GLY A 474 22.94 25.32 -24.85
CA GLY A 474 21.73 25.70 -25.57
C GLY A 474 20.63 26.30 -24.69
N GLU A 475 20.81 26.26 -23.37
CA GLU A 475 19.80 26.61 -22.37
C GLU A 475 20.24 27.80 -21.50
N ASN A 476 21.08 28.67 -22.05
CA ASN A 476 21.58 29.91 -21.42
C ASN A 476 22.32 29.74 -20.09
N LEU A 477 22.88 28.56 -19.80
CA LEU A 477 23.73 28.35 -18.62
C LEU A 477 25.10 29.00 -18.80
N SER A 478 25.67 29.56 -17.73
CA SER A 478 26.99 30.19 -17.77
C SER A 478 28.10 29.19 -18.16
N THR A 479 29.15 29.68 -18.84
CA THR A 479 30.29 28.83 -19.25
C THR A 479 31.00 28.21 -18.05
N ASN A 480 31.06 28.92 -16.92
CA ASN A 480 31.65 28.44 -15.67
C ASN A 480 30.85 27.28 -15.09
N LEU A 481 29.52 27.43 -15.01
CA LEU A 481 28.61 26.37 -14.54
C LEU A 481 28.67 25.14 -15.43
N THR A 482 28.72 25.33 -16.75
CA THR A 482 28.91 24.25 -17.72
C THR A 482 30.20 23.47 -17.45
N ASN A 483 31.34 24.17 -17.28
CA ASN A 483 32.63 23.53 -17.01
C ASN A 483 32.64 22.80 -15.66
N TYR A 484 32.00 23.37 -14.64
CA TYR A 484 31.86 22.73 -13.33
C TYR A 484 31.05 21.42 -13.43
N ILE A 485 29.90 21.43 -14.11
CA ILE A 485 29.12 20.21 -14.35
C ILE A 485 29.98 19.15 -15.08
N PHE A 486 30.75 19.54 -16.09
CA PHE A 486 31.66 18.61 -16.78
C PHE A 486 32.70 17.99 -15.86
N SER A 487 33.31 18.78 -14.98
CA SER A 487 34.30 18.28 -14.03
C SER A 487 33.71 17.26 -13.06
N ILE A 488 32.47 17.48 -12.61
CA ILE A 488 31.70 16.54 -11.80
C ILE A 488 31.49 15.22 -12.57
N ILE A 489 31.07 15.31 -13.83
CA ILE A 489 30.84 14.13 -14.68
C ILE A 489 32.15 13.34 -14.88
N ASP A 490 33.25 14.03 -15.19
CA ASP A 490 34.57 13.43 -15.41
C ASP A 490 35.11 12.72 -14.16
N VAL A 491 34.91 13.28 -12.98
CA VAL A 491 35.28 12.64 -11.71
C VAL A 491 34.39 11.44 -11.41
N SER A 492 33.08 11.55 -11.69
CA SER A 492 32.11 10.49 -11.44
C SER A 492 32.37 9.27 -12.32
N ILE A 493 32.69 9.47 -13.60
CA ILE A 493 32.95 8.38 -14.56
C ILE A 493 34.27 7.67 -14.26
N ARG A 494 35.30 8.40 -13.81
CA ARG A 494 36.57 7.79 -13.38
C ARG A 494 36.43 6.86 -12.17
N GLN A 495 35.41 7.07 -11.35
CA GLN A 495 35.14 6.24 -10.18
C GLN A 495 34.25 5.02 -10.49
N LEU A 496 33.68 4.94 -11.69
CA LEU A 496 32.80 3.84 -12.09
C LEU A 496 33.59 2.64 -12.63
N SER A 497 33.27 1.44 -12.13
CA SER A 497 33.72 0.20 -12.76
C SER A 497 33.10 0.01 -14.14
N ARG A 498 33.77 -0.76 -15.02
CA ARG A 498 33.41 -0.95 -16.45
C ARG A 498 31.93 -1.27 -16.71
N ASN A 499 31.24 -1.93 -15.79
CA ASN A 499 29.87 -2.39 -15.97
C ASN A 499 28.81 -1.51 -15.30
N ASN A 500 29.20 -0.41 -14.67
CA ASN A 500 28.27 0.44 -13.94
C ASN A 500 27.76 1.57 -14.82
N THR A 501 26.51 1.92 -14.59
CA THR A 501 25.83 2.96 -15.34
C THR A 501 25.74 4.22 -14.47
N LEU A 502 26.04 5.37 -15.07
CA LEU A 502 25.86 6.70 -14.52
C LEU A 502 24.63 7.33 -15.16
N LYS A 503 23.78 7.97 -14.37
CA LYS A 503 22.75 8.86 -14.89
C LYS A 503 22.88 10.22 -14.24
N ILE A 504 22.97 11.25 -15.08
CA ILE A 504 22.95 12.63 -14.63
C ILE A 504 21.60 13.21 -14.99
N PHE A 505 20.96 13.83 -14.01
CA PHE A 505 19.75 14.62 -14.17
C PHE A 505 20.04 16.04 -13.72
N ILE A 506 19.75 17.02 -14.58
CA ILE A 506 19.94 18.44 -14.30
C ILE A 506 18.58 19.11 -14.38
N ASN A 507 18.24 19.85 -13.33
CA ASN A 507 17.00 20.63 -13.24
C ASN A 507 17.34 22.07 -12.84
N ASN A 508 16.73 23.06 -13.50
CA ASN A 508 16.84 24.47 -13.16
C ASN A 508 15.54 24.94 -12.49
N LYS A 509 15.62 25.44 -11.25
CA LYS A 509 14.48 25.85 -10.45
C LYS A 509 14.72 27.22 -9.81
N SER A 510 14.01 28.26 -10.25
CA SER A 510 13.92 29.54 -9.52
C SER A 510 15.29 30.08 -9.05
N ASP A 511 16.27 30.07 -9.96
CA ASP A 511 17.69 30.45 -9.78
C ASP A 511 18.61 29.42 -9.08
N ASP A 512 18.08 28.27 -8.65
CA ASP A 512 18.83 27.14 -8.09
C ASP A 512 18.91 25.96 -9.10
N LEU A 513 20.12 25.58 -9.51
CA LEU A 513 20.40 24.41 -10.34
C LEU A 513 20.62 23.17 -9.48
N THR A 514 19.86 22.10 -9.72
CA THR A 514 20.05 20.80 -9.08
C THR A 514 20.68 19.82 -10.05
N VAL A 515 21.83 19.24 -9.68
CA VAL A 515 22.49 18.14 -10.42
C VAL A 515 22.39 16.87 -9.59
N VAL A 516 21.74 15.87 -10.15
CA VAL A 516 21.58 14.55 -9.53
C VAL A 516 22.35 13.52 -10.32
N ILE A 517 23.21 12.77 -9.64
CA ILE A 517 24.04 11.72 -10.23
C ILE A 517 23.66 10.41 -9.58
N SER A 518 23.19 9.47 -10.40
CA SER A 518 22.76 8.14 -9.96
C SER A 518 23.66 7.07 -10.56
N ASN A 519 23.99 6.04 -9.79
CA ASN A 519 24.69 4.86 -10.30
C ASN A 519 24.33 3.57 -9.55
N ASP A 520 24.60 2.42 -10.15
CA ASP A 520 24.42 1.09 -9.56
C ASP A 520 25.69 0.47 -8.97
N GLY A 521 26.70 1.30 -8.73
CA GLY A 521 28.04 0.95 -8.27
C GLY A 521 28.32 1.19 -6.80
N LYS A 522 29.36 1.98 -6.52
CA LYS A 522 29.67 2.49 -5.18
C LYS A 522 29.25 3.96 -5.07
N VAL A 523 29.03 4.42 -3.84
CA VAL A 523 28.81 5.84 -3.55
C VAL A 523 30.01 6.63 -4.10
N LEU A 524 29.72 7.65 -4.91
CA LEU A 524 30.74 8.50 -5.52
C LEU A 524 31.17 9.54 -4.49
N ASN A 525 32.48 9.73 -4.33
CA ASN A 525 33.01 10.84 -3.53
C ASN A 525 33.45 11.95 -4.50
N ILE A 526 32.66 13.03 -4.59
CA ILE A 526 32.93 14.17 -5.49
C ILE A 526 33.50 15.36 -4.70
N ASP A 527 33.14 15.52 -3.42
CA ASP A 527 33.47 16.69 -2.57
C ASP A 527 34.95 17.07 -2.60
N ASP A 528 35.86 16.10 -2.44
CA ASP A 528 37.29 16.39 -2.35
C ASP A 528 38.02 16.46 -3.71
N LYS A 529 37.31 16.20 -4.81
CA LYS A 529 37.93 15.92 -6.12
C LYS A 529 37.58 16.92 -7.22
N VAL A 530 36.68 17.85 -6.96
CA VAL A 530 36.26 18.87 -7.92
C VAL A 530 36.42 20.25 -7.29
N SER A 531 37.27 21.10 -7.88
CA SER A 531 37.41 22.49 -7.46
C SER A 531 36.17 23.30 -7.85
N VAL A 532 35.52 23.91 -6.87
CA VAL A 532 34.36 24.79 -7.09
C VAL A 532 34.88 26.16 -7.58
N PRO A 533 34.45 26.65 -8.76
CA PRO A 533 34.79 27.99 -9.20
C PRO A 533 34.28 29.04 -8.21
N SER A 534 35.02 30.13 -8.02
CA SER A 534 34.65 31.21 -7.08
C SER A 534 33.32 31.90 -7.40
N THR A 535 32.82 31.75 -8.64
CA THR A 535 31.54 32.30 -9.11
C THR A 535 30.35 31.36 -8.87
N ILE A 536 30.55 30.19 -8.24
CA ILE A 536 29.52 29.18 -8.05
C ILE A 536 29.39 28.89 -6.56
N ARG A 537 28.17 28.96 -6.03
CA ARG A 537 27.89 28.63 -4.63
C ARG A 537 27.18 27.29 -4.54
N ILE A 538 27.66 26.41 -3.68
CA ILE A 538 27.02 25.12 -3.39
C ILE A 538 26.26 25.24 -2.09
N ASP A 539 24.94 25.04 -2.15
CA ASP A 539 24.07 25.14 -0.98
C ASP A 539 23.94 23.79 -0.26
N LYS A 540 24.02 22.68 -0.99
CA LYS A 540 23.92 21.34 -0.40
C LYS A 540 24.57 20.27 -1.27
N TYR A 541 25.27 19.35 -0.61
CA TYR A 541 25.75 18.12 -1.19
C TYR A 541 25.26 16.93 -0.36
N GLU A 542 24.66 15.92 -0.99
CA GLU A 542 24.09 14.77 -0.28
C GLU A 542 24.35 13.46 -1.02
N ASN A 543 24.99 12.52 -0.32
CA ASN A 543 25.23 11.16 -0.79
C ASN A 543 24.29 10.19 -0.08
N SER A 544 23.51 9.43 -0.83
CA SER A 544 22.57 8.47 -0.28
C SER A 544 22.52 7.17 -1.10
N VAL A 545 22.17 6.08 -0.42
CA VAL A 545 21.87 4.81 -1.08
C VAL A 545 20.35 4.64 -1.07
N PHE A 546 19.74 4.69 -2.24
CA PHE A 546 18.30 4.62 -2.41
C PHE A 546 17.91 3.37 -3.22
N TYR A 547 17.36 2.37 -2.52
CA TYR A 547 16.88 1.10 -3.11
C TYR A 547 17.88 0.40 -4.04
N GLY A 548 19.17 0.46 -3.70
CA GLY A 548 20.25 -0.15 -4.47
C GLY A 548 20.82 0.72 -5.59
N LEU A 549 20.41 1.98 -5.69
CA LEU A 549 21.07 3.02 -6.47
C LEU A 549 21.83 3.94 -5.52
N ASN A 550 23.10 4.24 -5.81
CA ASN A 550 23.79 5.34 -5.14
C ASN A 550 23.41 6.63 -5.84
N ARG A 551 23.06 7.64 -5.06
CA ARG A 551 22.76 8.97 -5.55
C ARG A 551 23.58 10.02 -4.86
N THR A 552 24.03 10.97 -5.66
CA THR A 552 24.69 12.20 -5.24
C THR A 552 23.86 13.36 -5.75
N VAL A 553 23.34 14.19 -4.84
CA VAL A 553 22.56 15.38 -5.15
C VAL A 553 23.41 16.60 -4.84
N ILE A 554 23.52 17.51 -5.82
CA ILE A 554 24.28 18.75 -5.72
C ILE A 554 23.34 19.91 -6.04
N ASN A 555 23.09 20.75 -5.06
CA ASN A 555 22.32 21.98 -5.23
C ASN A 555 23.29 23.16 -5.40
N ILE A 556 23.18 23.83 -6.54
CA ILE A 556 24.06 24.90 -6.97
C ILE A 556 23.22 26.17 -7.13
N LYS A 557 23.68 27.27 -6.54
CA LYS A 557 23.17 28.61 -6.84
C LYS A 557 24.10 29.26 -7.85
N ASP A 558 23.52 29.72 -8.96
CA ASP A 558 24.25 30.59 -9.89
C ASP A 558 24.11 32.01 -9.34
N ASP A 559 25.17 32.53 -8.72
CA ASP A 559 25.21 33.95 -8.36
C ASP A 559 25.36 34.73 -9.67
N ILE A 560 24.24 35.03 -10.34
CA ILE A 560 24.23 35.96 -11.46
C ILE A 560 24.49 37.35 -10.87
N ALA A 561 25.74 37.80 -10.95
CA ALA A 561 26.10 39.21 -11.00
C ALA A 561 26.42 39.59 -12.45
#